data_AF-A0A0D0B2L3-F1
#
_entry.id   AF-A0A0D0B2L3-F1
#
_cell.length_a   1.000
_cell.length_b   1.000
_cell.length_c   1.000
_cell.angle_alpha   90.00
_cell.angle_beta   90.00
_cell.angle_gamma   90.00
#
_symmetry.space_group_name_H-M   'P 1'
#
loop_
_entity.id
_entity.type
_entity.pdbx_description
1 polymer ?
#
loop_
_entity_poly.entity_id
_entity_poly.type
_entity_poly.pdbx_seq_one_letter_code
_entity_poly.pdbx_strand_id
1 'polypeptide(L)'
;MSLSFSVGERILCYHGPLVYEAKILKAETWDETNTKLSTVGPHFFVHYKGWKQTWDEWVPITRLLKFNDTNVQLQKALMAHASAAASTSGSSSKGKAHGGGLMKDGSSSRGGGLGRKDGRGTKRGREEDDSNKKPEMKLNVPEVLKVLLVDDWEAITKNSQLVSVPRSPTVVEILQEFKDYVIGLGKNTTLREPELVLPTIISGLQVYFDRSLGANLLYRFERPQYAEIRKQYVTGPKVQVGQEKDMSAIYGAEHLLRMLVSLPQMVASSTMDAESVGLVRDYVNELLTFMMNDRSRLFLTEYESSSLQYQNISRS
;
A
#
# COMPACT_ATOMS: atom_id res chain seq x y z
N MET A 1 18.00 -24.59 -29.40
CA MET A 1 18.55 -24.61 -28.03
C MET A 1 17.64 -25.48 -27.19
N SER A 2 18.15 -26.55 -26.58
CA SER A 2 17.34 -27.51 -25.84
C SER A 2 16.62 -26.83 -24.67
N LEU A 3 15.30 -27.00 -24.57
CA LEU A 3 14.55 -26.64 -23.38
C LEU A 3 15.11 -27.45 -22.22
N SER A 4 15.82 -26.79 -21.29
CA SER A 4 16.48 -27.42 -20.15
C SER A 4 15.49 -27.98 -19.11
N PHE A 5 14.20 -27.71 -19.27
CA PHE A 5 13.15 -28.15 -18.36
C PHE A 5 11.96 -28.74 -19.13
N SER A 6 11.38 -29.81 -18.58
CA SER A 6 10.25 -30.53 -19.19
C SER A 6 8.93 -30.25 -18.49
N VAL A 7 7.81 -30.33 -19.23
CA VAL A 7 6.48 -30.28 -18.62
C VAL A 7 6.32 -31.45 -17.64
N GLY A 8 5.80 -31.15 -16.46
CA GLY A 8 5.67 -32.10 -15.35
C GLY A 8 6.89 -32.19 -14.44
N GLU A 9 8.01 -31.56 -14.79
CA GLU A 9 9.23 -31.57 -13.99
C GLU A 9 9.07 -30.77 -12.70
N ARG A 10 9.62 -31.30 -11.60
CA ARG A 10 9.73 -30.61 -10.31
C ARG A 10 10.93 -29.67 -10.36
N ILE A 11 10.69 -28.39 -10.10
CA ILE A 11 11.69 -27.34 -10.19
C ILE A 11 11.64 -26.44 -8.95
N LEU A 12 12.63 -25.56 -8.83
CA LEU A 12 12.64 -24.47 -7.88
C LEU A 12 12.41 -23.16 -8.66
N CYS A 13 11.46 -22.33 -8.24
CA CYS A 13 11.09 -21.10 -8.94
C CYS A 13 11.22 -19.89 -7.99
N TYR A 14 11.87 -18.83 -8.45
CA TYR A 14 11.87 -17.56 -7.74
C TYR A 14 10.48 -16.93 -7.76
N HIS A 15 9.98 -16.50 -6.60
CA HIS A 15 8.83 -15.60 -6.49
C HIS A 15 9.19 -14.48 -5.52
N GLY A 16 9.38 -13.27 -6.05
CA GLY A 16 10.04 -12.19 -5.32
C GLY A 16 11.50 -12.54 -4.94
N PRO A 17 11.95 -12.25 -3.71
CA PRO A 17 13.31 -12.53 -3.27
C PRO A 17 13.54 -13.98 -2.83
N LEU A 18 12.49 -14.81 -2.78
CA LEU A 18 12.54 -16.18 -2.25
C LEU A 18 12.35 -17.21 -3.37
N VAL A 19 12.81 -18.43 -3.09
CA VAL A 19 12.71 -19.58 -4.00
C VAL A 19 11.71 -20.58 -3.43
N TYR A 20 10.79 -21.04 -4.25
CA TYR A 20 9.75 -21.98 -3.88
C TYR A 20 9.80 -23.24 -4.74
N GLU A 21 9.34 -24.35 -4.19
CA GLU A 21 9.16 -25.58 -4.95
C GLU A 21 7.94 -25.43 -5.86
N ALA A 22 8.11 -25.72 -7.15
CA ALA A 22 7.04 -25.65 -8.13
C ALA A 22 7.12 -26.79 -9.15
N LYS A 23 6.04 -26.95 -9.93
CA LYS A 23 5.94 -27.92 -11.03
C LYS A 23 5.61 -27.19 -12.32
N ILE A 24 6.28 -27.58 -13.40
CA ILE A 24 5.97 -27.04 -14.73
C ILE A 24 4.69 -27.70 -15.24
N LEU A 25 3.70 -26.89 -15.58
CA LEU A 25 2.43 -27.33 -16.17
C LEU A 25 2.42 -27.21 -17.69
N LYS A 26 3.03 -26.15 -18.23
CA LYS A 26 3.14 -25.90 -19.68
C LYS A 26 4.48 -25.25 -20.01
N ALA A 27 4.95 -25.43 -21.24
CA ALA A 27 6.16 -24.79 -21.75
C ALA A 27 5.86 -24.26 -23.17
N GLU A 28 6.15 -22.99 -23.39
CA GLU A 28 5.96 -22.29 -24.66
C GLU A 28 7.22 -21.49 -24.98
N THR A 29 7.51 -21.27 -26.26
CA THR A 29 8.54 -20.32 -26.69
C THR A 29 7.83 -19.13 -27.30
N TRP A 30 8.09 -17.93 -26.78
CA TRP A 30 7.45 -16.71 -27.23
C TRP A 30 8.42 -15.90 -28.08
N ASP A 31 7.96 -15.54 -29.28
CA ASP A 31 8.67 -14.66 -30.22
C ASP A 31 8.11 -13.24 -30.15
N GLU A 32 8.78 -12.28 -30.82
CA GLU A 32 8.38 -10.85 -30.87
C GLU A 32 6.93 -10.62 -31.32
N THR A 33 6.33 -11.57 -32.05
CA THR A 33 4.95 -11.51 -32.55
C THR A 33 3.89 -12.10 -31.61
N ASN A 34 4.28 -12.89 -30.59
CA ASN A 34 3.36 -13.60 -29.68
C ASN A 34 3.64 -13.32 -28.19
N THR A 35 4.30 -12.19 -27.92
CA THR A 35 4.77 -11.82 -26.59
C THR A 35 3.62 -11.30 -25.72
N LYS A 36 3.21 -12.05 -24.67
CA LYS A 36 2.18 -11.64 -23.68
C LYS A 36 2.78 -10.90 -22.47
N LEU A 37 4.04 -11.15 -22.17
CA LEU A 37 4.85 -10.50 -21.14
C LEU A 37 6.07 -10.03 -21.91
N SER A 38 6.52 -8.77 -21.79
CA SER A 38 7.54 -8.09 -22.62
C SER A 38 8.94 -8.75 -22.74
N THR A 39 9.06 -10.05 -22.50
CA THR A 39 10.21 -10.92 -22.59
C THR A 39 10.01 -11.94 -23.72
N VAL A 40 11.02 -12.07 -24.59
CA VAL A 40 11.09 -13.11 -25.64
C VAL A 40 11.85 -14.33 -25.14
N GLY A 41 11.56 -15.50 -25.69
CA GLY A 41 12.25 -16.76 -25.38
C GLY A 41 11.38 -17.80 -24.65
N PRO A 42 11.99 -18.83 -24.04
CA PRO A 42 11.26 -19.93 -23.41
C PRO A 42 10.58 -19.49 -22.10
N HIS A 43 9.25 -19.65 -22.07
CA HIS A 43 8.39 -19.37 -20.93
C HIS A 43 7.73 -20.65 -20.44
N PHE A 44 7.55 -20.74 -19.13
CA PHE A 44 7.01 -21.91 -18.47
C PHE A 44 5.87 -21.50 -17.56
N PHE A 45 4.75 -22.20 -17.66
CA PHE A 45 3.62 -22.04 -16.76
C PHE A 45 3.88 -22.91 -15.53
N VAL A 46 4.02 -22.30 -14.36
CA VAL A 46 4.41 -22.99 -13.12
C VAL A 46 3.30 -22.96 -12.08
N HIS A 47 3.17 -24.07 -11.35
CA HIS A 47 2.31 -24.18 -10.17
C HIS A 47 3.17 -24.38 -8.93
N TYR A 48 3.00 -23.50 -7.94
CA TYR A 48 3.75 -23.56 -6.68
C TYR A 48 3.15 -24.58 -5.72
N LYS A 49 4.01 -25.38 -5.08
CA LYS A 49 3.57 -26.42 -4.14
C LYS A 49 2.90 -25.80 -2.92
N GLY A 50 1.65 -26.20 -2.68
CA GLY A 50 0.86 -25.74 -1.54
C GLY A 50 0.18 -24.38 -1.76
N TRP A 51 0.26 -23.82 -2.97
CA TRP A 51 -0.38 -22.55 -3.31
C TRP A 51 -1.69 -22.81 -4.09
N LYS A 52 -2.61 -21.85 -4.09
CA LYS A 52 -3.85 -21.96 -4.88
C LYS A 52 -3.53 -21.78 -6.38
N GLN A 53 -4.28 -22.43 -7.28
CA GLN A 53 -4.11 -22.32 -8.74
C GLN A 53 -4.21 -20.89 -9.29
N THR A 54 -4.86 -19.99 -8.56
CA THR A 54 -4.91 -18.55 -8.90
C THR A 54 -3.54 -17.88 -8.90
N TRP A 55 -2.51 -18.51 -8.32
CA TRP A 55 -1.14 -18.03 -8.28
C TRP A 55 -0.25 -18.65 -9.37
N ASP A 56 -0.82 -19.47 -10.26
CA ASP A 56 -0.07 -20.05 -11.36
C ASP A 56 0.28 -18.96 -12.37
N GLU A 57 1.54 -18.88 -12.76
CA GLU A 57 2.06 -17.79 -13.60
C GLU A 57 2.98 -18.32 -14.70
N TRP A 58 3.07 -17.56 -15.79
CA TRP A 58 4.09 -17.75 -16.82
C TRP A 58 5.37 -17.05 -16.38
N VAL A 59 6.46 -17.81 -16.31
CA VAL A 59 7.78 -17.30 -15.92
C VAL A 59 8.83 -17.58 -16.99
N PRO A 60 9.77 -16.65 -17.21
CA PRO A 60 10.92 -16.91 -18.07
C PRO A 60 11.89 -17.90 -17.41
N ILE A 61 12.74 -18.51 -18.23
CA ILE A 61 13.77 -19.47 -17.78
C ILE A 61 14.69 -18.91 -16.67
N THR A 62 14.91 -17.60 -16.61
CA THR A 62 15.77 -16.94 -15.61
C THR A 62 15.25 -17.07 -14.17
N ARG A 63 13.95 -17.33 -13.98
CA ARG A 63 13.35 -17.57 -12.65
C ARG A 63 13.38 -19.03 -12.23
N LEU A 64 13.78 -19.95 -13.12
CA LEU A 64 13.75 -21.39 -12.87
C LEU A 64 15.12 -21.93 -12.50
N LEU A 65 15.12 -22.81 -11.51
CA LEU A 65 16.27 -23.54 -11.02
C LEU A 65 15.97 -25.04 -11.04
N LYS A 66 16.96 -25.85 -11.42
CA LYS A 66 16.86 -27.31 -11.33
C LYS A 66 16.71 -27.74 -9.88
N PHE A 67 15.94 -28.79 -9.64
CA PHE A 67 15.85 -29.41 -8.33
C PHE A 67 17.12 -30.24 -8.05
N ASN A 68 18.13 -29.60 -7.47
CA ASN A 68 19.38 -30.23 -7.03
C ASN A 68 19.73 -29.78 -5.60
N ASP A 69 20.65 -30.49 -4.94
CA ASP A 69 20.98 -30.23 -3.54
C ASP A 69 21.52 -28.81 -3.31
N THR A 70 22.28 -28.27 -4.26
CA THR A 70 22.81 -26.90 -4.21
C THR A 70 21.69 -25.84 -4.20
N ASN A 71 20.70 -25.97 -5.08
CA ASN A 71 19.59 -25.02 -5.17
C ASN A 71 18.61 -25.20 -4.01
N VAL A 72 18.48 -26.41 -3.45
CA VAL A 72 17.72 -26.65 -2.21
C VAL A 72 18.41 -25.97 -1.02
N GLN A 73 19.75 -25.99 -0.96
CA GLN A 73 20.49 -25.22 0.05
C GLN A 73 20.30 -23.71 -0.12
N LEU A 74 20.30 -23.21 -1.37
CA LEU A 74 20.01 -21.80 -1.66
C LEU A 74 18.62 -21.39 -1.18
N GLN A 75 17.59 -22.21 -1.44
CA GLN A 75 16.25 -21.99 -0.93
C GLN A 75 16.25 -21.87 0.61
N LYS A 76 16.90 -22.82 1.31
CA LYS A 76 16.98 -22.80 2.77
C LYS A 76 17.72 -21.57 3.29
N ALA A 77 18.82 -21.17 2.66
CA ALA A 77 19.60 -20.00 3.03
C ALA A 77 18.79 -18.70 2.88
N LEU A 78 18.06 -18.55 1.77
CA LEU A 78 17.20 -17.39 1.52
C LEU A 78 16.05 -17.30 2.52
N MET A 79 15.41 -18.43 2.83
CA MET A 79 14.36 -18.49 3.86
C MET A 79 14.90 -18.17 5.26
N ALA A 80 16.08 -18.70 5.61
CA ALA A 80 16.73 -18.41 6.89
C ALA A 80 17.09 -16.93 7.02
N HIS A 81 17.65 -16.32 5.97
CA HIS A 81 17.99 -14.90 5.96
C HIS A 81 16.75 -14.01 6.08
N ALA A 82 15.66 -14.34 5.39
CA ALA A 82 14.39 -13.62 5.52
C ALA A 82 13.81 -13.73 6.95
N SER A 83 13.89 -14.91 7.58
CA SER A 83 13.44 -15.09 8.96
C SER A 83 14.31 -14.36 9.99
N ALA A 84 15.64 -14.32 9.78
CA ALA A 84 16.56 -13.59 10.63
C ALA A 84 16.34 -12.06 10.55
N ALA A 85 16.13 -11.54 9.34
CA ALA A 85 15.81 -10.12 9.12
C ALA A 85 14.45 -9.71 9.74
N ALA A 86 13.48 -10.63 9.80
CA ALA A 86 12.23 -10.40 10.51
C ALA A 86 12.38 -10.46 12.05
N SER A 87 13.37 -11.21 12.56
CA SER A 87 13.63 -11.34 14.00
C SER A 87 14.45 -10.19 14.59
N THR A 88 15.28 -9.51 13.80
CA THR A 88 16.07 -8.35 14.25
C THR A 88 15.27 -7.03 14.31
N SER A 89 14.07 -6.98 13.74
CA SER A 89 13.12 -5.87 13.92
C SER A 89 12.21 -6.00 15.15
N GLY A 90 12.35 -7.07 15.95
CA GLY A 90 11.43 -7.40 17.06
C GLY A 90 11.98 -7.27 18.49
N SER A 91 13.19 -6.73 18.71
CA SER A 91 13.83 -6.69 20.03
C SER A 91 14.37 -5.31 20.41
N SER A 92 13.48 -4.38 20.75
CA SER A 92 13.84 -3.18 21.51
C SER A 92 12.73 -2.73 22.46
N SER A 93 12.31 -3.63 23.37
CA SER A 93 11.52 -3.22 24.55
C SER A 93 11.69 -4.17 25.74
N LYS A 94 12.78 -3.99 26.50
CA LYS A 94 12.78 -4.23 27.95
C LYS A 94 13.96 -3.51 28.59
N GLY A 95 13.65 -2.44 29.34
CA GLY A 95 14.62 -1.64 30.05
C GLY A 95 15.18 -2.34 31.31
N LYS A 96 16.30 -1.81 31.79
CA LYS A 96 16.59 -1.70 33.21
C LYS A 96 17.57 -0.55 33.47
N ALA A 97 17.17 0.35 34.36
CA ALA A 97 17.95 1.45 34.88
C ALA A 97 18.73 1.04 36.14
N HIS A 98 19.95 1.58 36.28
CA HIS A 98 20.78 1.87 37.48
C HIS A 98 22.24 1.70 37.05
N GLY A 99 23.22 2.53 37.40
CA GLY A 99 23.37 3.62 38.36
C GLY A 99 24.90 3.87 38.44
N GLY A 100 25.32 5.06 38.85
CA GLY A 100 26.67 5.62 38.62
C GLY A 100 27.87 4.91 39.29
N GLY A 101 29.07 5.35 38.91
CA GLY A 101 30.32 4.97 39.59
C GLY A 101 31.58 5.38 38.82
N LEU A 102 32.44 6.15 39.46
CA LEU A 102 33.61 6.87 38.95
C LEU A 102 34.94 6.11 39.20
N MET A 103 36.00 6.49 38.46
CA MET A 103 37.45 6.19 38.64
C MET A 103 37.92 4.75 38.31
N LYS A 104 39.14 4.45 37.83
CA LYS A 104 40.46 5.10 37.96
C LYS A 104 41.44 4.55 36.90
N ASP A 105 42.25 5.46 36.35
CA ASP A 105 43.69 5.42 36.00
C ASP A 105 44.42 4.10 35.63
N GLY A 106 45.27 4.20 34.61
CA GLY A 106 46.21 3.15 34.21
C GLY A 106 47.09 3.56 33.01
N SER A 107 48.05 4.45 33.26
CA SER A 107 49.06 4.92 32.29
C SER A 107 49.97 3.80 31.75
N SER A 108 50.42 3.90 30.49
CA SER A 108 51.81 4.34 30.18
C SER A 108 52.27 3.96 28.75
N SER A 109 52.79 4.98 28.04
CA SER A 109 54.01 5.00 27.20
C SER A 109 54.13 4.03 26.00
N ARG A 110 54.67 4.34 24.81
CA ARG A 110 55.50 5.45 24.30
C ARG A 110 55.74 5.23 22.79
N GLY A 111 55.91 6.33 22.04
CA GLY A 111 56.68 6.43 20.78
C GLY A 111 55.95 5.94 19.52
N GLY A 112 55.85 6.67 18.40
CA GLY A 112 56.63 7.78 17.90
C GLY A 112 57.31 7.38 16.58
N GLY A 113 56.93 7.99 15.45
CA GLY A 113 57.78 8.07 14.25
C GLY A 113 57.23 7.50 12.93
N LEU A 114 56.75 8.42 12.08
CA LEU A 114 57.13 8.60 10.66
C LEU A 114 57.07 7.40 9.68
N GLY A 115 56.22 7.49 8.67
CA GLY A 115 56.22 6.59 7.50
C GLY A 115 55.30 7.04 6.37
N ARG A 116 55.82 7.94 5.54
CA ARG A 116 55.24 8.51 4.30
C ARG A 116 54.98 7.41 3.24
N LYS A 117 53.79 7.34 2.63
CA LYS A 117 53.67 7.04 1.19
C LYS A 117 52.31 7.43 0.60
N ASP A 118 52.41 8.20 -0.47
CA ASP A 118 51.41 8.71 -1.39
C ASP A 118 50.34 7.71 -1.88
N GLY A 119 49.15 8.26 -2.08
CA GLY A 119 48.04 7.64 -2.81
C GLY A 119 46.98 8.69 -3.17
N ARG A 120 47.35 9.72 -3.93
CA ARG A 120 46.44 10.69 -4.55
C ARG A 120 45.35 9.98 -5.34
N GLY A 121 44.07 10.27 -5.05
CA GLY A 121 43.00 9.85 -5.93
C GLY A 121 41.56 9.94 -5.42
N THR A 122 41.22 10.72 -4.39
CA THR A 122 39.81 10.88 -4.00
C THR A 122 39.12 11.88 -4.92
N LYS A 123 38.63 11.33 -6.03
CA LYS A 123 37.61 11.88 -6.91
C LYS A 123 36.56 12.60 -6.05
N ARG A 124 36.38 13.91 -6.27
CA ARG A 124 35.27 14.69 -5.70
C ARG A 124 33.97 13.91 -5.97
N GLY A 125 33.47 13.26 -4.92
CA GLY A 125 32.13 12.71 -4.89
C GLY A 125 31.19 13.90 -4.97
N ARG A 126 30.59 14.05 -6.14
CA ARG A 126 29.47 14.94 -6.40
C ARG A 126 28.41 14.61 -5.34
N GLU A 127 28.23 15.49 -4.36
CA GLU A 127 27.06 15.53 -3.48
C GLU A 127 25.85 15.91 -4.34
N GLU A 128 25.43 14.99 -5.20
CA GLU A 128 24.14 15.06 -5.85
C GLU A 128 23.23 14.01 -5.22
N ASP A 129 22.27 14.55 -4.47
CA ASP A 129 20.90 14.06 -4.36
C ASP A 129 20.57 12.96 -3.33
N ASP A 130 21.03 13.11 -2.09
CA ASP A 130 20.42 12.40 -0.93
C ASP A 130 19.15 13.10 -0.40
N SER A 131 18.73 14.20 -1.03
CA SER A 131 17.51 14.95 -0.70
C SER A 131 16.24 14.40 -1.40
N ASN A 132 16.37 13.36 -2.23
CA ASN A 132 15.28 12.83 -3.06
C ASN A 132 14.86 11.41 -2.66
N LYS A 133 15.16 10.98 -1.44
CA LYS A 133 14.44 9.88 -0.81
C LYS A 133 13.02 10.34 -0.55
N LYS A 134 12.18 10.27 -1.58
CA LYS A 134 10.74 10.53 -1.48
C LYS A 134 10.22 9.75 -0.27
N PRO A 135 9.60 10.41 0.72
CA PRO A 135 9.10 9.73 1.88
C PRO A 135 8.01 8.74 1.45
N GLU A 136 8.32 7.44 1.50
CA GLU A 136 7.35 6.40 1.20
C GLU A 136 6.43 6.22 2.40
N MET A 137 5.17 6.63 2.24
CA MET A 137 4.14 6.39 3.24
C MET A 137 3.62 4.95 3.12
N LYS A 138 4.06 4.06 4.02
CA LYS A 138 3.54 2.69 4.11
C LYS A 138 2.34 2.66 5.04
N LEU A 139 1.16 2.37 4.50
CA LEU A 139 -0.06 2.16 5.27
C LEU A 139 -0.26 0.68 5.54
N ASN A 140 -0.60 0.33 6.78
CA ASN A 140 -0.98 -1.03 7.14
C ASN A 140 -2.50 -1.13 7.05
N VAL A 141 -3.00 -1.47 5.87
CA VAL A 141 -4.45 -1.71 5.67
C VAL A 141 -4.80 -3.10 6.22
N PRO A 142 -5.68 -3.22 7.23
CA PRO A 142 -6.15 -4.50 7.75
C PRO A 142 -6.77 -5.37 6.65
N GLU A 143 -6.56 -6.69 6.73
CA GLU A 143 -7.03 -7.63 5.70
C GLU A 143 -8.55 -7.59 5.51
N VAL A 144 -9.30 -7.37 6.59
CA VAL A 144 -10.76 -7.21 6.55
C VAL A 144 -11.19 -6.05 5.64
N LEU A 145 -10.48 -4.91 5.70
CA LEU A 145 -10.77 -3.76 4.84
C LEU A 145 -10.37 -4.01 3.39
N LYS A 146 -9.35 -4.85 3.15
CA LYS A 146 -9.00 -5.26 1.78
C LYS A 146 -10.07 -6.14 1.16
N VAL A 147 -10.65 -7.06 1.93
CA VAL A 147 -11.77 -7.88 1.46
C VAL A 147 -12.94 -6.98 1.08
N LEU A 148 -13.29 -6.01 1.92
CA LEU A 148 -14.33 -5.03 1.60
C LEU A 148 -14.04 -4.23 0.32
N LEU A 149 -12.79 -3.86 0.06
CA LEU A 149 -12.42 -3.18 -1.19
C LEU A 149 -12.55 -4.07 -2.42
N VAL A 150 -12.26 -5.37 -2.28
CA VAL A 150 -12.45 -6.34 -3.37
C VAL A 150 -13.94 -6.53 -3.62
N ASP A 151 -14.74 -6.71 -2.57
CA ASP A 151 -16.19 -6.86 -2.66
C ASP A 151 -16.84 -5.61 -3.28
N ASP A 152 -16.44 -4.42 -2.85
CA ASP A 152 -16.86 -3.13 -3.39
C ASP A 152 -16.53 -3.00 -4.89
N TRP A 153 -15.31 -3.37 -5.29
CA TRP A 153 -14.90 -3.39 -6.69
C TRP A 153 -15.74 -4.38 -7.52
N GLU A 154 -16.00 -5.58 -7.01
CA GLU A 154 -16.83 -6.58 -7.69
C GLU A 154 -18.29 -6.12 -7.81
N ALA A 155 -18.86 -5.56 -6.75
CA ALA A 155 -20.22 -5.05 -6.74
C ALA A 155 -20.43 -3.99 -7.82
N ILE A 156 -19.50 -3.06 -7.97
CA ILE A 156 -19.64 -1.94 -8.91
C ILE A 156 -19.26 -2.35 -10.34
N THR A 157 -18.19 -3.10 -10.52
CA THR A 157 -17.66 -3.40 -11.86
C THR A 157 -18.28 -4.65 -12.50
N LYS A 158 -18.60 -5.68 -11.71
CA LYS A 158 -19.15 -6.95 -12.21
C LYS A 158 -20.66 -7.02 -12.02
N ASN A 159 -21.15 -6.68 -10.82
CA ASN A 159 -22.57 -6.83 -10.49
C ASN A 159 -23.41 -5.63 -10.95
N SER A 160 -22.79 -4.57 -11.49
CA SER A 160 -23.46 -3.34 -11.91
C SER A 160 -24.32 -2.73 -10.80
N GLN A 161 -23.83 -2.80 -9.56
CA GLN A 161 -24.47 -2.20 -8.41
C GLN A 161 -23.85 -0.83 -8.11
N LEU A 162 -24.59 0.03 -7.42
CA LEU A 162 -24.15 1.35 -7.02
C LEU A 162 -24.40 1.56 -5.54
N VAL A 163 -23.51 2.32 -4.92
CA VAL A 163 -23.74 2.85 -3.59
C VAL A 163 -24.85 3.89 -3.69
N SER A 164 -25.85 3.78 -2.81
CA SER A 164 -26.94 4.75 -2.74
C SER A 164 -26.43 6.06 -2.13
N VAL A 165 -26.74 7.17 -2.79
CA VAL A 165 -26.27 8.50 -2.41
C VAL A 165 -27.50 9.41 -2.29
N PRO A 166 -27.65 10.26 -1.25
CA PRO A 166 -26.70 10.59 -0.16
C PRO A 166 -26.48 9.45 0.85
N ARG A 167 -25.24 9.25 1.29
CA ARG A 167 -24.92 8.24 2.32
C ARG A 167 -25.09 8.83 3.72
N SER A 168 -25.47 7.96 4.65
CA SER A 168 -25.41 8.21 6.09
C SER A 168 -24.77 6.99 6.76
N PRO A 169 -23.70 7.15 7.55
CA PRO A 169 -22.98 8.40 7.83
C PRO A 169 -22.14 8.90 6.63
N THR A 170 -22.00 10.21 6.52
CA THR A 170 -21.18 10.89 5.49
C THR A 170 -19.70 10.91 5.87
N VAL A 171 -18.79 11.19 4.92
CA VAL A 171 -17.35 11.34 5.22
C VAL A 171 -17.11 12.43 6.27
N VAL A 172 -17.83 13.54 6.22
CA VAL A 172 -17.72 14.62 7.22
C VAL A 172 -18.08 14.11 8.62
N GLU A 173 -19.20 13.39 8.75
CA GLU A 173 -19.65 12.80 10.01
C GLU A 173 -18.65 11.77 10.53
N ILE A 174 -18.14 10.88 9.66
CA ILE A 174 -17.14 9.86 10.03
C ILE A 174 -15.86 10.51 10.56
N LEU A 175 -15.39 11.58 9.91
CA LEU A 175 -14.18 12.27 10.35
C LEU A 175 -14.39 13.07 11.65
N GLN A 176 -15.61 13.58 11.89
CA GLN A 176 -15.97 14.19 13.17
C GLN A 176 -16.06 13.15 14.29
N GLU A 177 -16.71 12.01 14.06
CA GLU A 177 -16.76 10.89 15.01
C GLU A 177 -15.35 10.39 15.34
N PHE A 178 -14.47 10.30 14.33
CA PHE A 178 -13.06 9.97 14.54
C PHE A 178 -12.35 11.01 15.40
N LYS A 179 -12.65 12.30 15.22
CA LYS A 179 -12.12 13.37 16.06
C LYS A 179 -12.46 13.15 17.53
N ASP A 180 -13.73 12.90 17.80
CA ASP A 180 -14.25 12.70 19.15
C ASP A 180 -13.72 11.40 19.77
N TYR A 181 -13.57 10.34 18.97
CA TYR A 181 -12.94 9.09 19.38
C TYR A 181 -11.49 9.30 19.83
N VAL A 182 -10.68 10.02 19.03
CA VAL A 182 -9.27 10.26 19.36
C VAL A 182 -9.12 11.17 20.58
N ILE A 183 -9.98 12.20 20.72
CA ILE A 183 -10.00 13.06 21.91
C ILE A 183 -10.40 12.25 23.15
N GLY A 184 -11.41 11.38 23.03
CA GLY A 184 -11.86 10.49 24.10
C GLY A 184 -10.82 9.45 24.53
N LEU A 185 -9.91 9.06 23.63
CA LEU A 185 -8.83 8.12 23.93
C LEU A 185 -7.69 8.71 24.78
N GLY A 186 -7.57 10.05 24.84
CA GLY A 186 -6.63 10.75 25.72
C GLY A 186 -5.16 10.37 25.53
N LYS A 187 -4.42 10.07 26.61
CA LYS A 187 -2.97 9.75 26.61
C LYS A 187 -2.63 8.30 26.22
N ASN A 188 -3.61 7.48 25.88
CA ASN A 188 -3.39 6.06 25.52
C ASN A 188 -3.14 5.85 24.02
N THR A 189 -3.09 6.92 23.24
CA THR A 189 -2.82 6.87 21.81
C THR A 189 -1.33 7.06 21.53
N THR A 190 -0.83 6.33 20.52
CA THR A 190 0.52 6.47 19.95
C THR A 190 0.73 7.79 19.18
N LEU A 191 -0.29 8.64 19.09
CA LEU A 191 -0.30 9.86 18.27
C LEU A 191 0.30 11.06 19.00
N ARG A 192 1.13 11.83 18.29
CA ARG A 192 1.69 13.10 18.77
C ARG A 192 0.64 14.22 18.67
N GLU A 193 0.41 14.90 19.80
CA GLU A 193 -0.40 16.13 19.91
C GLU A 193 -1.77 16.10 19.20
N PRO A 194 -2.66 15.16 19.59
CA PRO A 194 -3.97 14.98 18.95
C PRO A 194 -4.85 16.22 18.97
N GLU A 195 -4.79 17.07 19.98
CA GLU A 195 -5.68 18.24 20.06
C GLU A 195 -5.36 19.33 19.01
N LEU A 196 -4.09 19.48 18.64
CA LEU A 196 -3.63 20.54 17.72
C LEU A 196 -3.56 20.06 16.27
N VAL A 197 -3.08 18.83 16.07
CA VAL A 197 -2.79 18.30 14.73
C VAL A 197 -4.04 17.73 14.07
N LEU A 198 -4.91 17.09 14.85
CA LEU A 198 -6.09 16.37 14.33
C LEU A 198 -7.05 17.25 13.52
N PRO A 199 -7.39 18.49 13.93
CA PRO A 199 -8.24 19.36 13.10
C PRO A 199 -7.62 19.65 11.73
N THR A 200 -6.30 19.87 11.70
CA THR A 200 -5.56 20.13 10.46
C THR A 200 -5.55 18.90 9.55
N ILE A 201 -5.34 17.71 10.12
CA ILE A 201 -5.37 16.45 9.35
C ILE A 201 -6.77 16.17 8.81
N ILE A 202 -7.82 16.33 9.63
CA ILE A 202 -9.21 16.12 9.20
C ILE A 202 -9.57 17.08 8.05
N SER A 203 -9.25 18.37 8.20
CA SER A 203 -9.48 19.35 7.14
C SER A 203 -8.69 19.00 5.87
N GLY A 204 -7.44 18.56 6.01
CA GLY A 204 -6.62 18.08 4.90
C GLY A 204 -7.23 16.86 4.19
N LEU A 205 -7.70 15.87 4.95
CA LEU A 205 -8.38 14.68 4.41
C LEU A 205 -9.69 15.02 3.70
N GLN A 206 -10.48 15.96 4.23
CA GLN A 206 -11.71 16.45 3.59
C GLN A 206 -11.43 17.11 2.25
N VAL A 207 -10.56 18.13 2.23
CA VAL A 207 -10.17 18.84 1.01
C VAL A 207 -9.59 17.88 -0.02
N TYR A 208 -8.80 16.91 0.45
CA TYR A 208 -8.22 15.89 -0.40
C TYR A 208 -9.28 14.95 -0.98
N PHE A 209 -10.25 14.52 -0.17
CA PHE A 209 -11.39 13.71 -0.63
C PHE A 209 -12.16 14.45 -1.73
N ASP A 210 -12.53 15.70 -1.49
CA ASP A 210 -13.31 16.51 -2.42
C ASP A 210 -12.61 16.70 -3.77
N ARG A 211 -11.28 16.89 -3.74
CA ARG A 211 -10.48 17.04 -4.97
C ARG A 211 -10.20 15.71 -5.66
N SER A 212 -9.99 14.63 -4.92
CA SER A 212 -9.58 13.33 -5.47
C SER A 212 -10.75 12.46 -5.93
N LEU A 213 -11.96 12.67 -5.38
CA LEU A 213 -13.14 11.86 -5.69
C LEU A 213 -13.41 11.77 -7.19
N GLY A 214 -13.56 12.92 -7.83
CA GLY A 214 -13.85 13.00 -9.27
C GLY A 214 -12.69 12.55 -10.17
N ALA A 215 -11.46 12.56 -9.69
CA ALA A 215 -10.29 12.18 -10.48
C ALA A 215 -10.04 10.67 -10.41
N ASN A 216 -9.89 10.14 -9.19
CA ASN A 216 -9.23 8.86 -8.94
C ASN A 216 -10.10 7.84 -8.19
N LEU A 217 -11.10 8.26 -7.42
CA LEU A 217 -11.81 7.35 -6.50
C LEU A 217 -13.02 6.64 -7.12
N LEU A 218 -13.57 7.20 -8.20
CA LEU A 218 -14.77 6.68 -8.85
C LEU A 218 -14.43 5.72 -9.99
N TYR A 219 -15.06 4.54 -9.96
CA TYR A 219 -15.01 3.61 -11.07
C TYR A 219 -15.75 4.17 -12.29
N ARG A 220 -15.44 3.65 -13.49
CA ARG A 220 -16.09 4.08 -14.74
C ARG A 220 -17.62 4.02 -14.65
N PHE A 221 -18.16 3.00 -13.97
CA PHE A 221 -19.59 2.78 -13.79
C PHE A 221 -20.27 3.83 -12.89
N GLU A 222 -19.55 4.46 -11.96
CA GLU A 222 -20.08 5.50 -11.05
C GLU A 222 -20.04 6.91 -11.67
N ARG A 223 -19.34 7.09 -12.80
CA ARG A 223 -19.15 8.41 -13.44
C ARG A 223 -20.48 9.09 -13.80
N PRO A 224 -21.50 8.40 -14.36
CA PRO A 224 -22.80 9.03 -14.63
C PRO A 224 -23.52 9.49 -13.35
N GLN A 225 -23.51 8.69 -12.27
CA GLN A 225 -24.06 9.06 -10.97
C GLN A 225 -23.37 10.31 -10.42
N TYR A 226 -22.03 10.36 -10.46
CA TYR A 226 -21.26 11.55 -10.05
C TYR A 226 -21.59 12.79 -10.89
N ALA A 227 -21.73 12.63 -12.21
CA ALA A 227 -22.11 13.74 -13.09
C ALA A 227 -23.50 14.30 -12.75
N GLU A 228 -24.45 13.43 -12.40
CA GLU A 228 -25.79 13.83 -11.97
C GLU A 228 -25.76 14.54 -10.61
N ILE A 229 -25.02 14.01 -9.64
CA ILE A 229 -24.82 14.66 -8.34
C ILE A 229 -24.18 16.04 -8.49
N ARG A 230 -23.16 16.17 -9.35
CA ARG A 230 -22.54 17.48 -9.63
C ARG A 230 -23.52 18.46 -10.26
N LYS A 231 -24.41 18.01 -11.15
CA LYS A 231 -25.47 18.88 -11.68
C LYS A 231 -26.46 19.29 -10.59
N GLN A 232 -26.78 18.39 -9.66
CA GLN A 232 -27.76 18.70 -8.61
C GLN A 232 -27.21 19.67 -7.55
N TYR A 233 -25.94 19.53 -7.16
CA TYR A 233 -25.38 20.23 -6.00
C TYR A 233 -24.29 21.27 -6.32
N VAL A 234 -23.67 21.24 -7.51
CA VAL A 234 -22.50 22.09 -7.82
C VAL A 234 -22.67 22.95 -9.08
N THR A 235 -23.23 22.40 -10.17
CA THR A 235 -23.13 23.03 -11.51
C THR A 235 -24.46 23.16 -12.25
N GLY A 236 -25.58 22.72 -11.68
CA GLY A 236 -26.87 22.75 -12.39
C GLY A 236 -27.83 23.88 -11.97
N PRO A 237 -28.96 24.01 -12.69
CA PRO A 237 -29.90 25.11 -12.54
C PRO A 237 -30.73 25.09 -11.23
N LYS A 238 -30.57 24.07 -10.38
CA LYS A 238 -31.24 23.95 -9.07
C LYS A 238 -30.33 24.27 -7.88
N VAL A 239 -29.07 24.66 -8.13
CA VAL A 239 -28.11 24.98 -7.08
C VAL A 239 -28.53 26.29 -6.40
N GLN A 240 -28.84 26.23 -5.12
CA GLN A 240 -29.01 27.42 -4.29
C GLN A 240 -27.62 27.93 -3.92
N VAL A 241 -27.30 29.14 -4.36
CA VAL A 241 -26.03 29.83 -4.02
C VAL A 241 -25.93 29.92 -2.50
N GLY A 242 -24.98 29.18 -1.91
CA GLY A 242 -24.78 29.07 -0.45
C GLY A 242 -25.08 27.70 0.18
N GLN A 243 -25.63 26.73 -0.57
CA GLN A 243 -25.80 25.33 -0.15
C GLN A 243 -25.04 24.34 -1.05
N GLU A 244 -23.89 24.76 -1.58
CA GLU A 244 -22.99 23.84 -2.28
C GLU A 244 -22.52 22.81 -1.26
N LYS A 245 -23.03 21.59 -1.39
CA LYS A 245 -22.55 20.47 -0.58
C LYS A 245 -21.28 19.95 -1.21
N ASP A 246 -20.21 19.98 -0.44
CA ASP A 246 -18.98 19.29 -0.78
C ASP A 246 -19.25 17.79 -0.95
N MET A 247 -18.42 17.14 -1.74
CA MET A 247 -18.61 15.72 -2.02
C MET A 247 -18.44 14.87 -0.74
N SER A 248 -17.61 15.33 0.18
CA SER A 248 -17.44 14.78 1.52
C SER A 248 -18.74 14.75 2.35
N ALA A 249 -19.70 15.63 2.07
CA ALA A 249 -21.01 15.66 2.73
C ALA A 249 -22.08 14.80 2.03
N ILE A 250 -21.71 14.10 0.95
CA ILE A 250 -22.62 13.33 0.11
C ILE A 250 -22.24 11.84 0.10
N TYR A 251 -20.94 11.57 -0.01
CA TYR A 251 -20.37 10.22 -0.07
C TYR A 251 -20.09 9.64 1.32
N GLY A 252 -19.92 8.31 1.37
CA GLY A 252 -19.79 7.53 2.61
C GLY A 252 -18.41 6.92 2.84
N ALA A 253 -18.37 5.95 3.75
CA ALA A 253 -17.16 5.24 4.18
C ALA A 253 -16.48 4.45 3.05
N GLU A 254 -17.26 3.96 2.07
CA GLU A 254 -16.79 3.14 0.96
C GLU A 254 -15.77 3.92 0.11
N HIS A 255 -16.15 5.13 -0.33
CA HIS A 255 -15.28 6.01 -1.11
C HIS A 255 -14.12 6.56 -0.28
N LEU A 256 -14.34 6.82 1.03
CA LEU A 256 -13.27 7.23 1.94
C LEU A 256 -12.18 6.15 2.02
N LEU A 257 -12.57 4.87 2.13
CA LEU A 257 -11.61 3.77 2.18
C LEU A 257 -10.74 3.69 0.91
N ARG A 258 -11.34 3.90 -0.27
CA ARG A 258 -10.58 3.99 -1.54
C ARG A 258 -9.56 5.12 -1.55
N MET A 259 -9.93 6.27 -0.96
CA MET A 259 -9.03 7.41 -0.80
C MET A 259 -7.83 7.05 0.07
N LEU A 260 -8.06 6.40 1.21
CA LEU A 260 -7.00 6.01 2.14
C LEU A 260 -5.98 5.06 1.47
N VAL A 261 -6.43 4.11 0.65
CA VAL A 261 -5.53 3.21 -0.10
C VAL A 261 -4.74 3.94 -1.20
N SER A 262 -5.32 4.98 -1.79
CA SER A 262 -4.67 5.79 -2.84
C SER A 262 -3.73 6.87 -2.27
N LEU A 263 -3.83 7.17 -0.97
CA LEU A 263 -3.10 8.24 -0.29
C LEU A 263 -1.57 8.09 -0.38
N PRO A 264 -0.95 6.89 -0.24
CA PRO A 264 0.50 6.69 -0.41
C PRO A 264 1.05 7.17 -1.74
N GLN A 265 0.38 6.82 -2.84
CA GLN A 265 0.81 7.16 -4.20
C GLN A 265 0.77 8.68 -4.40
N MET A 266 -0.16 9.34 -3.72
CA MET A 266 -0.42 10.76 -3.86
C MET A 266 0.50 11.58 -2.96
N VAL A 267 0.78 11.12 -1.73
CA VAL A 267 1.83 11.69 -0.87
C VAL A 267 3.20 11.58 -1.52
N ALA A 268 3.49 10.50 -2.27
CA ALA A 268 4.74 10.36 -3.03
C ALA A 268 4.91 11.40 -4.16
N SER A 269 3.83 12.07 -4.57
CA SER A 269 3.85 13.18 -5.53
C SER A 269 3.89 14.56 -4.87
N SER A 270 3.71 14.63 -3.55
CA SER A 270 3.69 15.86 -2.76
C SER A 270 5.08 16.23 -2.23
N THR A 271 5.30 17.51 -1.93
CA THR A 271 6.56 18.04 -1.38
C THR A 271 6.58 18.06 0.15
N MET A 272 5.95 17.07 0.80
CA MET A 272 5.89 16.99 2.27
C MET A 272 7.20 16.44 2.84
N ASP A 273 7.59 16.93 4.02
CA ASP A 273 8.75 16.43 4.76
C ASP A 273 8.46 15.06 5.42
N ALA A 274 9.53 14.33 5.73
CA ALA A 274 9.41 12.96 6.26
C ALA A 274 8.74 12.89 7.64
N GLU A 275 8.86 13.93 8.48
CA GLU A 275 8.23 13.96 9.80
C GLU A 275 6.72 14.15 9.67
N SER A 276 6.28 15.10 8.83
CA SER A 276 4.86 15.31 8.51
C SER A 276 4.23 14.08 7.86
N VAL A 277 4.93 13.40 6.95
CA VAL A 277 4.45 12.15 6.35
C VAL A 277 4.31 11.04 7.39
N GLY A 278 5.27 10.94 8.31
CA GLY A 278 5.19 10.01 9.45
C GLY A 278 3.97 10.28 10.33
N LEU A 279 3.70 11.55 10.62
CA LEU A 279 2.55 11.98 11.40
C LEU A 279 1.24 11.60 10.70
N VAL A 280 1.06 11.99 9.43
CA VAL A 280 -0.14 11.66 8.64
C VAL A 280 -0.35 10.15 8.56
N ARG A 281 0.73 9.38 8.35
CA ARG A 281 0.67 7.91 8.33
C ARG A 281 0.08 7.35 9.62
N ASP A 282 0.54 7.83 10.77
CA ASP A 282 0.12 7.31 12.07
C ASP A 282 -1.36 7.63 12.33
N TYR A 283 -1.82 8.85 12.02
CA TYR A 283 -3.24 9.20 12.10
C TYR A 283 -4.11 8.41 11.11
N VAL A 284 -3.64 8.17 9.89
CA VAL A 284 -4.37 7.37 8.90
C VAL A 284 -4.47 5.91 9.34
N ASN A 285 -3.43 5.35 9.94
CA ASN A 285 -3.48 3.98 10.50
C ASN A 285 -4.48 3.88 11.67
N GLU A 286 -4.54 4.90 12.53
CA GLU A 286 -5.55 4.94 13.60
C GLU A 286 -6.97 5.06 13.01
N LEU A 287 -7.16 5.89 11.98
CA LEU A 287 -8.44 6.00 11.27
C LEU A 287 -8.86 4.67 10.65
N LEU A 288 -7.93 3.93 10.03
CA LEU A 288 -8.21 2.59 9.49
C LEU A 288 -8.63 1.61 10.59
N THR A 289 -8.04 1.72 11.79
CA THR A 289 -8.40 0.89 12.94
C THR A 289 -9.78 1.25 13.47
N PHE A 290 -10.11 2.53 13.57
CA PHE A 290 -11.44 3.02 13.91
C PHE A 290 -12.51 2.51 12.91
N MET A 291 -12.24 2.63 11.61
CA MET A 291 -13.14 2.12 10.57
C MET A 291 -13.32 0.61 10.61
N MET A 292 -12.29 -0.14 11.00
CA MET A 292 -12.35 -1.60 11.16
C MET A 292 -13.24 -2.02 12.33
N ASN A 293 -13.19 -1.28 13.44
CA ASN A 293 -13.99 -1.54 14.64
C ASN A 293 -15.48 -1.29 14.36
N ASP A 294 -15.79 -0.21 13.65
CA ASP A 294 -17.16 0.21 13.32
C ASP A 294 -17.65 -0.25 11.94
N ARG A 295 -16.96 -1.24 11.34
CA ARG A 295 -17.21 -1.66 9.96
C ARG A 295 -18.66 -2.05 9.65
N SER A 296 -19.36 -2.67 10.62
CA SER A 296 -20.74 -3.10 10.43
C SER A 296 -21.73 -1.95 10.32
N ARG A 297 -21.38 -0.77 10.88
CA ARG A 297 -22.19 0.45 10.81
C ARG A 297 -21.79 1.31 9.61
N LEU A 298 -20.50 1.35 9.30
CA LEU A 298 -19.95 2.24 8.28
C LEU A 298 -20.15 1.72 6.85
N PHE A 299 -20.00 0.42 6.62
CA PHE A 299 -20.07 -0.17 5.27
C PHE A 299 -21.42 -0.81 5.01
N LEU A 300 -21.99 -0.55 3.83
CA LEU A 300 -23.19 -1.26 3.39
C LEU A 300 -22.89 -2.72 3.08
N THR A 301 -23.81 -3.61 3.49
CA THR A 301 -23.76 -5.03 3.14
C THR A 301 -24.24 -5.29 1.72
N GLU A 302 -25.18 -4.48 1.22
CA GLU A 302 -25.77 -4.63 -0.11
C GLU A 302 -25.85 -3.28 -0.82
N TYR A 303 -25.52 -3.30 -2.12
CA TYR A 303 -25.58 -2.14 -2.99
C TYR A 303 -26.82 -2.20 -3.88
N GLU A 304 -27.32 -1.04 -4.28
CA GLU A 304 -28.52 -0.94 -5.11
C GLU A 304 -28.21 -1.40 -6.54
N SER A 305 -29.03 -2.29 -7.08
CA SER A 305 -28.90 -2.71 -8.47
C SER A 305 -29.27 -1.56 -9.40
N SER A 306 -28.36 -1.20 -10.31
CA SER A 306 -28.60 -0.12 -11.25
C SER A 306 -29.71 -0.45 -12.25
N SER A 307 -30.44 0.59 -12.69
CA SER A 307 -31.45 0.45 -13.73
C SER A 307 -30.83 0.16 -15.10
N LEU A 308 -31.60 -0.50 -15.98
CA LEU A 308 -31.19 -0.77 -17.37
C LEU A 308 -30.84 0.52 -18.13
N GLN A 309 -31.55 1.63 -17.88
CA GLN A 309 -31.20 2.93 -18.48
C GLN A 309 -29.82 3.41 -18.02
N TYR A 310 -29.52 3.29 -16.73
CA TYR A 310 -28.23 3.70 -16.18
C TYR A 310 -27.09 2.84 -16.74
N GLN A 311 -27.29 1.52 -16.84
CA GLN A 311 -26.31 0.61 -17.42
C GLN A 311 -25.98 0.98 -18.86
N ASN A 312 -26.97 1.33 -19.68
CA ASN A 312 -26.74 1.74 -21.06
C ASN A 312 -25.92 3.03 -21.16
N ILE A 313 -26.19 4.01 -20.29
CA ILE A 313 -25.44 5.27 -20.23
C ILE A 313 -23.99 5.03 -19.79
N SER A 314 -23.78 4.14 -18.82
CA SER A 314 -22.45 3.83 -18.28
C SER A 314 -21.55 2.98 -19.21
N ARG A 315 -22.15 2.24 -20.14
CA ARG A 315 -21.45 1.41 -21.15
C ARG A 315 -21.10 2.18 -22.42
N SER A 316 -21.73 3.33 -22.63
CA SER A 316 -21.48 4.24 -23.76
C SER A 316 -20.23 5.09 -23.50
#